data_AF-A0A6A1V4T0-F1
#
_entry.id   AF-A0A6A1V4T0-F1
#
_cell.length_a   1.000
_cell.length_b   1.000
_cell.length_c   1.000
_cell.angle_alpha   90.00
_cell.angle_beta   90.00
_cell.angle_gamma   90.00
#
_symmetry.space_group_name_H-M   'P 1'
#
loop_
_entity.id
_entity.type
_entity.pdbx_description
1 polymer ?
#
loop_
_entity_poly.entity_id
_entity_poly.type
_entity_poly.pdbx_seq_one_letter_code
_entity_poly.pdbx_strand_id
1 'polypeptide(L)'
;MASKALQENNIPLENVRICYSPFSRATHTATVVASKLNLPFEGPQCKAMEDLRERYFGPSLEFKSHDKYTEIWAADEKDPFMQPEGGESVDDVASRLINAVANMELEFKGCAVLIVSHGDPLEILQTLLNAVKQHTASSSDDDLVSRLQAVKVPSILTQHRKFALLTGELRPAL
;
A
#
# COMPACT_ATOMS: atom_id res chain seq x y z
N MET A 1 -5.60 -6.16 -16.86
CA MET A 1 -6.23 -6.35 -15.53
C MET A 1 -6.91 -5.08 -15.06
N ALA A 2 -6.21 -3.94 -14.92
CA ALA A 2 -6.83 -2.68 -14.48
C ALA A 2 -8.03 -2.22 -15.33
N SER A 3 -7.90 -2.15 -16.66
CA SER A 3 -9.02 -1.75 -17.54
C SER A 3 -10.24 -2.66 -17.41
N LYS A 4 -10.01 -3.96 -17.21
CA LYS A 4 -11.08 -4.94 -17.00
C LYS A 4 -11.79 -4.69 -15.66
N ALA A 5 -11.04 -4.48 -14.59
CA ALA A 5 -11.61 -4.17 -13.28
C ALA A 5 -12.43 -2.88 -13.29
N LEU A 6 -11.98 -1.84 -14.01
CA LEU A 6 -12.74 -0.59 -14.17
C LEU A 6 -14.06 -0.80 -14.92
N GLN A 7 -14.04 -1.58 -16.00
CA GLN A 7 -15.25 -1.93 -16.76
C GLN A 7 -16.24 -2.74 -15.92
N GLU A 8 -15.76 -3.75 -15.19
CA GLU A 8 -16.59 -4.60 -14.32
C GLU A 8 -17.28 -3.80 -13.21
N ASN A 9 -16.67 -2.70 -12.75
CA ASN A 9 -17.20 -1.84 -11.69
C ASN A 9 -17.86 -0.54 -12.21
N ASN A 10 -17.99 -0.38 -13.54
CA ASN A 10 -18.55 0.83 -14.18
C ASN A 10 -17.87 2.14 -13.74
N ILE A 11 -16.56 2.13 -13.54
CA ILE A 11 -15.79 3.30 -13.13
C ILE A 11 -15.34 4.08 -14.36
N PRO A 12 -15.78 5.35 -14.52
CA PRO A 12 -15.37 6.15 -15.67
C PRO A 12 -13.92 6.63 -15.50
N LEU A 13 -13.20 6.79 -16.63
CA LEU A 13 -11.76 7.07 -16.62
C LEU A 13 -11.42 8.42 -15.97
N GLU A 14 -12.30 9.42 -16.05
CA GLU A 14 -12.14 10.70 -15.36
C GLU A 14 -12.13 10.58 -13.83
N ASN A 15 -12.66 9.48 -13.28
CA ASN A 15 -12.68 9.17 -11.85
C ASN A 15 -11.57 8.20 -11.44
N VAL A 16 -10.61 7.92 -12.32
CA VAL A 16 -9.43 7.10 -11.98
C VAL A 16 -8.29 8.00 -11.54
N ARG A 17 -7.64 7.63 -10.43
CA ARG A 17 -6.42 8.25 -9.92
C ARG A 17 -5.33 7.19 -9.78
N ILE A 18 -4.10 7.54 -10.05
CA ILE A 18 -2.93 6.67 -9.90
C ILE A 18 -2.01 7.31 -8.86
N CYS A 19 -1.95 6.71 -7.68
CA CYS A 19 -1.02 7.10 -6.63
C CYS A 19 0.17 6.16 -6.64
N TYR A 20 1.39 6.68 -6.70
CA TYR A 20 2.56 5.84 -6.91
C TYR A 20 3.76 6.23 -6.05
N SER A 21 4.60 5.25 -5.74
CA SER A 21 5.89 5.50 -5.10
C SER A 21 6.82 6.28 -6.03
N PRO A 22 7.58 7.26 -5.52
CA PRO A 22 8.54 8.05 -6.32
C PRO A 22 9.75 7.25 -6.80
N PHE A 23 9.96 6.02 -6.33
CA PHE A 23 11.07 5.17 -6.76
C PHE A 23 10.91 4.79 -8.23
N SER A 24 12.00 4.89 -9.01
CA SER A 24 12.01 4.77 -10.47
C SER A 24 11.26 3.55 -11.02
N ARG A 25 11.40 2.38 -10.37
CA ARG A 25 10.68 1.14 -10.74
C ARG A 25 9.15 1.27 -10.64
N ALA A 26 8.65 1.93 -9.59
CA ALA A 26 7.24 2.17 -9.37
C ALA A 26 6.74 3.30 -10.28
N THR A 27 7.51 4.39 -10.41
CA THR A 27 7.24 5.49 -11.36
C THR A 27 7.09 4.96 -12.78
N HIS A 28 8.03 4.14 -13.26
CA HIS A 28 7.96 3.53 -14.59
C HIS A 28 6.71 2.66 -14.76
N THR A 29 6.38 1.84 -13.76
CA THR A 29 5.17 1.02 -13.78
C THR A 29 3.92 1.89 -13.85
N ALA A 30 3.84 2.96 -13.06
CA ALA A 30 2.73 3.90 -13.07
C ALA A 30 2.59 4.61 -14.43
N THR A 31 3.69 5.00 -15.07
CA THR A 31 3.69 5.57 -16.43
C THR A 31 3.13 4.59 -17.45
N VAL A 32 3.55 3.32 -17.41
CA VAL A 32 3.04 2.28 -18.31
C VAL A 32 1.54 2.07 -18.09
N VAL A 33 1.09 2.02 -16.84
CA VAL A 33 -0.34 1.84 -16.53
C VAL A 33 -1.16 3.04 -16.98
N ALA A 34 -0.72 4.27 -16.72
CA ALA A 34 -1.37 5.49 -17.19
C ALA A 34 -1.54 5.48 -18.71
N SER A 35 -0.48 5.14 -19.45
CA SER A 35 -0.51 5.00 -20.91
C SER A 35 -1.54 3.94 -21.36
N LYS A 36 -1.61 2.79 -20.69
CA LYS A 36 -2.60 1.75 -21.02
C LYS A 36 -4.05 2.15 -20.71
N LEU A 37 -4.26 3.06 -19.77
CA LEU A 37 -5.57 3.62 -19.45
C LEU A 37 -5.90 4.87 -20.27
N ASN A 38 -5.02 5.30 -21.17
CA ASN A 38 -5.11 6.56 -21.91
C ASN A 38 -5.22 7.80 -21.00
N LEU A 39 -4.54 7.76 -19.85
CA LEU A 39 -4.47 8.87 -18.91
C LEU A 39 -3.14 9.63 -19.08
N PRO A 40 -3.13 10.96 -19.01
CA PRO A 40 -1.89 11.72 -18.98
C PRO A 40 -1.14 11.43 -17.68
N PHE A 41 0.13 11.03 -17.80
CA PHE A 41 0.98 10.79 -16.63
C PHE A 41 1.36 12.10 -15.94
N GLU A 42 1.67 13.13 -16.73
CA GLU A 42 1.83 14.50 -16.24
C GLU A 42 0.44 15.14 -16.12
N GLY A 43 -0.10 15.20 -14.90
CA GLY A 43 -1.41 15.79 -14.66
C GLY A 43 -2.01 15.44 -13.29
N PRO A 44 -3.21 15.96 -12.99
CA PRO A 44 -3.84 15.78 -11.67
C PRO A 44 -4.29 14.35 -11.37
N GLN A 45 -4.30 13.46 -12.37
CA GLN A 45 -4.72 12.07 -12.20
C GLN A 45 -3.61 11.15 -11.69
N CYS A 46 -2.34 11.54 -11.82
CA CYS A 46 -1.21 10.75 -11.36
C CYS A 46 -0.45 11.51 -10.29
N LYS A 47 -0.28 10.92 -9.11
CA LYS A 47 0.36 11.57 -7.96
C LYS A 47 1.45 10.68 -7.35
N ALA A 48 2.67 11.20 -7.33
CA ALA A 48 3.75 10.60 -6.55
C ALA A 48 3.50 10.83 -5.06
N MET A 49 3.73 9.80 -4.23
CA MET A 49 3.57 9.87 -2.78
C MET A 49 4.74 9.18 -2.09
N GLU A 50 5.51 9.93 -1.30
CA GLU A 50 6.64 9.40 -0.52
C GLU A 50 6.21 8.26 0.41
N ASP A 51 5.02 8.37 0.99
CA ASP A 51 4.43 7.37 1.88
C ASP A 51 4.20 6.00 1.23
N LEU A 52 4.33 5.90 -0.10
CA LEU A 52 4.23 4.64 -0.85
C LEU A 52 5.59 4.01 -1.15
N ARG A 53 6.71 4.56 -0.67
CA ARG A 53 8.06 3.99 -0.90
C ARG A 53 8.24 2.61 -0.28
N GLU A 54 9.22 1.88 -0.78
CA GLU A 54 9.62 0.59 -0.22
C GLU A 54 10.05 0.76 1.23
N ARG A 55 9.85 -0.28 2.04
CA ARG A 55 10.36 -0.30 3.41
C ARG A 55 11.88 -0.13 3.40
N TYR A 56 12.36 0.82 4.18
CA TYR A 56 13.79 1.03 4.38
C TYR A 56 14.26 0.11 5.51
N PHE A 57 15.12 -0.86 5.20
CA PHE A 57 15.58 -1.85 6.18
C PHE A 57 16.81 -1.42 6.99
N GLY A 58 17.29 -0.20 6.76
CA GLY A 58 18.47 0.35 7.41
C GLY A 58 19.77 0.08 6.65
N PRO A 59 20.84 0.83 6.97
CA PRO A 59 22.06 0.88 6.17
C PRO A 59 22.83 -0.45 6.07
N SER A 60 22.67 -1.34 7.05
CA SER A 60 23.35 -2.65 7.08
C SER A 60 22.70 -3.68 6.15
N LEU A 61 21.42 -3.50 5.82
CA LEU A 61 20.58 -4.45 5.09
C LEU A 61 20.15 -3.94 3.70
N GLU A 62 20.15 -2.63 3.47
CA GLU A 62 19.91 -2.09 2.14
C GLU A 62 20.92 -2.64 1.10
N PHE A 63 20.40 -2.92 -0.10
CA PHE A 63 21.15 -3.49 -1.22
C PHE A 63 21.80 -4.87 -0.96
N LYS A 64 21.44 -5.56 0.12
CA LYS A 64 21.87 -6.95 0.36
C LYS A 64 21.01 -7.95 -0.42
N SER A 65 21.49 -9.19 -0.48
CA SER A 65 20.75 -10.32 -1.06
C SER A 65 19.43 -10.53 -0.32
N HIS A 66 18.44 -11.04 -1.05
CA HIS A 66 17.14 -11.40 -0.51
C HIS A 66 17.22 -12.42 0.64
N ASP A 67 18.31 -13.20 0.69
CA ASP A 67 18.58 -14.19 1.75
C ASP A 67 18.69 -13.56 3.15
N LYS A 68 18.94 -12.24 3.24
CA LYS A 68 19.01 -11.50 4.50
C LYS A 68 17.67 -11.02 5.01
N TYR A 69 16.61 -11.08 4.20
CA TYR A 69 15.27 -10.69 4.63
C TYR A 69 14.60 -11.73 5.54
N THR A 70 15.04 -12.99 5.52
CA THR A 70 14.49 -14.01 6.42
C THR A 70 14.69 -13.67 7.89
N GLU A 71 15.84 -13.08 8.23
CA GLU A 71 16.14 -12.61 9.59
C GLU A 71 15.21 -11.46 10.00
N ILE A 72 14.91 -10.55 9.07
CA ILE A 72 13.99 -9.42 9.28
C ILE A 72 12.56 -9.93 9.48
N TRP A 73 12.09 -10.82 8.62
CA TRP A 73 10.73 -11.36 8.73
C TRP A 73 10.51 -12.12 10.03
N ALA A 74 11.51 -12.87 10.50
CA ALA A 74 11.45 -13.54 11.79
C ALA A 74 11.45 -12.55 12.97
N ALA A 75 12.06 -11.37 12.82
CA ALA A 75 11.96 -10.29 13.80
C ALA A 75 10.57 -9.65 13.77
N ASP A 76 10.05 -9.36 12.57
CA ASP A 76 8.72 -8.76 12.38
C ASP A 76 7.61 -9.65 12.94
N GLU A 77 7.71 -10.98 12.80
CA GLU A 77 6.75 -11.94 13.36
C GLU A 77 6.74 -11.94 14.90
N LYS A 78 7.88 -11.64 15.52
CA LYS A 78 7.99 -11.54 16.99
C LYS A 78 7.47 -10.21 17.50
N ASP A 79 7.86 -9.11 16.85
CA ASP A 79 7.46 -7.77 17.23
C ASP A 79 7.45 -6.82 16.01
N PRO A 80 6.28 -6.46 15.47
CA PRO A 80 6.18 -5.59 14.30
C PRO A 80 6.46 -4.12 14.61
N PHE A 81 6.61 -3.74 15.88
CA PHE A 81 7.00 -2.39 16.32
C PHE A 81 8.51 -2.22 16.44
N MET A 82 9.25 -3.32 16.37
CA MET A 82 10.70 -3.28 16.50
C MET A 82 11.32 -2.75 15.21
N GLN A 83 12.07 -1.65 15.32
CA GLN A 83 12.84 -1.10 14.22
C GLN A 83 14.17 -1.86 14.06
N PRO A 84 14.57 -2.22 12.82
CA PRO A 84 15.96 -2.57 12.55
C PRO A 84 16.85 -1.33 12.72
N GLU A 85 18.16 -1.53 12.94
CA GLU A 85 19.09 -0.42 13.17
C GLU A 85 19.03 0.60 12.02
N GLY A 86 18.51 1.79 12.34
CA GLY A 86 18.37 2.90 11.39
C GLY A 86 17.32 2.69 10.30
N GLY A 87 16.51 1.62 10.34
CA GLY A 87 15.44 1.35 9.37
C GLY A 87 14.03 1.50 9.95
N GLU A 88 13.04 1.10 9.16
CA GLU A 88 11.62 1.17 9.50
C GLU A 88 11.13 -0.17 10.08
N SER A 89 10.31 -0.09 11.12
CA SER A 89 9.48 -1.20 11.59
C SER A 89 8.28 -1.42 10.65
N VAL A 90 7.56 -2.52 10.83
CA VAL A 90 6.28 -2.74 10.14
C VAL A 90 5.27 -1.65 10.55
N ASP A 91 5.30 -1.22 11.81
CA ASP A 91 4.45 -0.14 12.33
C ASP A 91 4.70 1.22 11.68
N ASP A 92 5.97 1.57 11.42
CA ASP A 92 6.32 2.82 10.74
C ASP A 92 5.76 2.84 9.33
N VAL A 93 5.93 1.73 8.61
CA VAL A 93 5.40 1.56 7.26
C VAL A 93 3.87 1.61 7.26
N ALA A 94 3.22 0.91 8.20
CA ALA A 94 1.77 0.97 8.38
C ALA A 94 1.29 2.42 8.64
N SER A 95 1.98 3.17 9.50
CA SER A 95 1.63 4.55 9.85
C SER A 95 1.64 5.47 8.63
N ARG A 96 2.71 5.44 7.82
CA ARG A 96 2.78 6.26 6.61
C ARG A 96 1.77 5.81 5.55
N LEU A 97 1.50 4.52 5.43
CA LEU A 97 0.46 4.02 4.51
C LEU A 97 -0.93 4.51 4.91
N ILE A 98 -1.25 4.55 6.21
CA ILE A 98 -2.51 5.12 6.69
C ILE A 98 -2.59 6.62 6.37
N ASN A 99 -1.49 7.36 6.51
CA ASN A 99 -1.44 8.77 6.07
C ASN A 99 -1.65 8.90 4.55
N ALA A 100 -1.08 7.98 3.76
CA ALA A 100 -1.30 7.95 2.31
C ALA A 100 -2.79 7.75 1.98
N VAL A 101 -3.44 6.77 2.63
CA VAL A 101 -4.88 6.51 2.47
C VAL A 101 -5.70 7.73 2.90
N ALA A 102 -5.37 8.36 4.04
CA ALA A 102 -6.06 9.56 4.50
C ALA A 102 -5.99 10.69 3.46
N ASN A 103 -4.82 10.92 2.87
CA ASN A 103 -4.66 11.91 1.80
C ASN A 103 -5.45 11.55 0.55
N MET A 104 -5.49 10.26 0.17
CA MET A 104 -6.29 9.79 -0.97
C MET A 104 -7.80 10.00 -0.72
N GLU A 105 -8.30 9.65 0.47
CA GLU A 105 -9.70 9.85 0.86
C GLU A 105 -10.09 11.33 0.90
N LEU A 106 -9.17 12.22 1.28
CA LEU A 106 -9.40 13.65 1.29
C LEU A 106 -9.42 14.24 -0.12
N GLU A 107 -8.45 13.88 -0.96
CA GLU A 107 -8.23 14.52 -2.27
C GLU A 107 -9.05 13.89 -3.42
N PHE A 108 -9.34 12.59 -3.32
CA PHE A 108 -9.90 11.79 -4.43
C PHE A 108 -11.25 11.16 -4.10
N LYS A 109 -12.11 11.90 -3.39
CA LYS A 109 -13.47 11.46 -3.06
C LYS A 109 -14.25 11.01 -4.29
N GLY A 110 -14.87 9.83 -4.19
CA GLY A 110 -15.65 9.24 -5.29
C GLY A 110 -14.83 8.75 -6.48
N CYS A 111 -13.49 8.77 -6.38
CA CYS A 111 -12.60 8.23 -7.41
C CYS A 111 -12.17 6.80 -7.06
N ALA A 112 -11.85 6.01 -8.08
CA ALA A 112 -11.09 4.79 -7.91
C ALA A 112 -9.59 5.11 -7.91
N VAL A 113 -8.90 4.71 -6.85
CA VAL A 113 -7.46 4.94 -6.71
C VAL A 113 -6.70 3.66 -6.99
N LEU A 114 -5.84 3.68 -8.00
CA LEU A 114 -4.86 2.65 -8.25
C LEU A 114 -3.55 2.99 -7.53
N ILE A 115 -3.13 2.12 -6.62
CA ILE A 115 -1.88 2.28 -5.86
C ILE A 115 -0.77 1.48 -6.53
N VAL A 116 0.34 2.13 -6.89
CA VAL A 116 1.54 1.51 -7.45
C VAL A 116 2.71 1.68 -6.47
N SER A 117 3.06 0.61 -5.77
CA SER A 117 4.07 0.62 -4.70
C SER A 117 4.94 -0.64 -4.81
N HIS A 118 5.38 -1.18 -3.68
CA HIS A 118 6.34 -2.28 -3.59
C HIS A 118 5.76 -3.42 -2.75
N GLY A 119 6.47 -4.54 -2.67
CA GLY A 119 5.97 -5.75 -2.02
C GLY A 119 5.57 -5.50 -0.57
N ASP A 120 6.53 -5.12 0.28
CA ASP A 120 6.29 -5.01 1.73
C ASP A 120 5.20 -3.97 2.08
N PRO A 121 5.22 -2.72 1.53
CA PRO A 121 4.16 -1.76 1.79
C PRO A 121 2.77 -2.22 1.33
N LEU A 122 2.67 -2.88 0.17
CA LEU A 122 1.37 -3.37 -0.32
C LEU A 122 0.85 -4.56 0.49
N GLU A 123 1.74 -5.42 0.98
CA GLU A 123 1.41 -6.53 1.88
C GLU A 123 0.89 -6.01 3.24
N ILE A 124 1.57 -5.03 3.82
CA ILE A 124 1.17 -4.38 5.07
C ILE A 124 -0.19 -3.67 4.90
N LEU A 125 -0.37 -2.91 3.81
CA LEU A 125 -1.64 -2.22 3.55
C LEU A 125 -2.80 -3.21 3.41
N GLN A 126 -2.62 -4.30 2.66
CA GLN A 126 -3.65 -5.34 2.51
C GLN A 126 -4.02 -6.01 3.82
N THR A 127 -3.05 -6.17 4.72
CA THR A 127 -3.28 -6.76 6.04
C THR A 127 -4.21 -5.92 6.86
N LEU A 128 -3.96 -4.60 6.89
CA LEU A 128 -4.83 -3.64 7.57
C LEU A 128 -6.23 -3.61 6.94
N LEU A 129 -6.31 -3.51 5.62
CA LEU A 129 -7.60 -3.45 4.92
C LEU A 129 -8.42 -4.73 5.10
N ASN A 130 -7.78 -5.90 5.06
CA ASN A 130 -8.43 -7.17 5.32
C ASN A 130 -8.94 -7.25 6.77
N ALA A 131 -8.14 -6.80 7.75
CA ALA A 131 -8.60 -6.72 9.14
C ALA A 131 -9.81 -5.79 9.28
N VAL A 132 -9.77 -4.59 8.66
CA VAL A 132 -10.90 -3.64 8.61
C VAL A 132 -12.16 -4.28 8.01
N LYS A 133 -12.01 -5.12 6.99
CA LYS A 133 -13.10 -5.86 6.34
C LYS A 133 -13.68 -6.98 7.21
N GLN A 134 -12.85 -7.65 8.01
CA GLN A 134 -13.29 -8.70 8.95
C GLN A 134 -13.95 -8.12 10.21
N HIS A 135 -13.54 -6.92 10.63
CA HIS A 135 -14.04 -6.24 11.82
C HIS A 135 -15.26 -5.32 11.57
N THR A 136 -16.00 -5.50 10.47
CA THR A 136 -17.20 -4.70 10.09
C THR A 136 -18.41 -4.81 11.05
N ALA A 137 -18.22 -5.28 12.28
CA ALA A 137 -19.24 -5.31 13.33
C ALA A 137 -19.26 -4.05 14.23
N SER A 138 -18.26 -3.15 14.14
CA SER A 138 -18.24 -1.88 14.87
C SER A 138 -18.74 -0.73 14.00
N SER A 139 -19.83 -0.08 14.44
CA SER A 139 -20.38 1.23 14.01
C SER A 139 -20.16 1.65 12.56
N SER A 140 -21.22 1.72 11.76
CA SER A 140 -21.21 2.18 10.36
C SER A 140 -20.76 3.63 10.14
N ASP A 141 -20.48 4.39 11.21
CA ASP A 141 -20.13 5.82 11.16
C ASP A 141 -18.63 6.13 11.22
N ASP A 142 -17.77 5.16 11.54
CA ASP A 142 -16.32 5.42 11.62
C ASP A 142 -15.67 5.47 10.23
N ASP A 143 -14.93 6.54 9.95
CA ASP A 143 -14.22 6.71 8.68
C ASP A 143 -13.10 5.65 8.50
N LEU A 144 -12.69 5.43 7.24
CA LEU A 144 -11.71 4.39 6.91
C LEU A 144 -10.38 4.55 7.66
N VAL A 145 -9.91 5.78 7.87
CA VAL A 145 -8.63 6.06 8.54
C VAL A 145 -8.73 5.66 10.01
N SER A 146 -9.80 6.04 10.69
CA SER A 146 -10.06 5.65 12.07
C SER A 146 -10.10 4.12 12.24
N ARG A 147 -10.74 3.42 11.30
CA ARG A 147 -10.79 1.94 11.29
C ARG A 147 -9.43 1.31 11.04
N LEU A 148 -8.63 1.86 10.13
CA LEU A 148 -7.27 1.41 9.88
C LEU A 148 -6.38 1.58 11.11
N GLN A 149 -6.49 2.72 11.81
CA GLN A 149 -5.78 2.97 13.07
C GLN A 149 -6.19 1.97 14.15
N ALA A 150 -7.49 1.66 14.27
CA ALA A 150 -7.98 0.71 15.26
C ALA A 150 -7.45 -0.73 15.08
N VAL A 151 -7.19 -1.15 13.84
CA VAL A 151 -6.62 -2.48 13.55
C VAL A 151 -5.09 -2.50 13.47
N LYS A 152 -4.43 -1.35 13.65
CA LYS A 152 -2.97 -1.20 13.62
C LYS A 152 -2.35 -1.72 14.93
N VAL A 153 -2.54 -3.02 15.20
CA VAL A 153 -2.16 -3.71 16.44
C VAL A 153 -1.19 -4.87 16.13
N PRO A 154 -0.36 -5.31 17.10
CA PRO A 154 0.67 -6.31 16.83
C PRO A 154 0.14 -7.59 16.18
N SER A 155 -0.97 -8.12 16.70
CA SER A 155 -1.59 -9.37 16.22
C SER A 155 -2.06 -9.32 14.76
N ILE A 156 -2.27 -8.12 14.21
CA ILE A 156 -2.61 -7.90 12.80
C ILE A 156 -1.34 -7.67 11.99
N LEU A 157 -0.47 -6.77 12.43
CA LEU A 157 0.74 -6.40 11.67
C LEU A 157 1.71 -7.56 11.45
N THR A 158 1.83 -8.50 12.40
CA THR A 158 2.67 -9.70 12.23
C THR A 158 2.20 -10.60 11.08
N GLN A 159 0.97 -10.43 10.59
CA GLN A 159 0.39 -11.27 9.54
C GLN A 159 0.71 -10.79 8.12
N HIS A 160 1.47 -9.70 7.94
CA HIS A 160 1.65 -9.07 6.63
C HIS A 160 2.18 -10.01 5.54
N ARG A 161 3.06 -10.95 5.90
CA ARG A 161 3.59 -11.94 4.97
C ARG A 161 2.54 -12.91 4.41
N LYS A 162 1.37 -13.07 5.06
CA LYS A 162 0.25 -13.86 4.51
C LYS A 162 -0.38 -13.21 3.27
N PHE A 163 -0.13 -11.93 3.06
CA PHE A 163 -0.63 -11.15 1.92
C PHE A 163 0.42 -11.00 0.82
N ALA A 164 1.48 -11.83 0.81
CA ALA A 164 2.52 -11.81 -0.20
C ALA A 164 1.95 -11.73 -1.63
N LEU A 165 2.46 -10.79 -2.42
CA LEU A 165 2.02 -10.55 -3.80
C LEU A 165 2.86 -11.32 -4.81
N LEU A 166 2.22 -11.83 -5.85
CA LEU A 166 2.93 -12.27 -7.05
C LEU A 166 3.31 -11.05 -7.90
N THR A 167 4.38 -11.19 -8.69
CA THR A 167 4.82 -10.11 -9.58
C THR A 167 3.73 -9.72 -10.56
N GLY A 168 3.36 -8.43 -10.58
CA GLY A 168 2.35 -7.88 -11.49
C GLY A 168 0.90 -8.22 -11.11
N GLU A 169 0.66 -8.71 -9.89
CA GLU A 169 -0.68 -8.99 -9.39
C GLU A 169 -1.47 -7.70 -9.11
N LEU A 170 -2.76 -7.68 -9.46
CA LEU A 170 -3.69 -6.62 -9.12
C LEU A 170 -4.69 -7.16 -8.09
N ARG A 171 -4.80 -6.51 -6.93
CA ARG A 171 -5.77 -6.87 -5.89
C ARG A 171 -6.70 -5.71 -5.52
N PRO A 172 -8.00 -5.96 -5.33
CA PRO A 172 -8.92 -4.98 -4.76
C PRO A 172 -8.59 -4.73 -3.29
N ALA A 173 -8.69 -3.46 -2.88
CA ALA A 173 -8.34 -3.01 -1.53
C ALA A 173 -9.48 -3.16 -0.52
N LEU A 174 -10.75 -3.00 -0.94
CA LEU A 174 -11.95 -3.17 -0.11
C LEU A 174 -13.09 -3.80 -0.91
#